data_AF-A0AAD4LUF3-F1
#
_entry.id   AF-A0AAD4LUF3-F1
#
_cell.length_a   1.000
_cell.length_b   1.000
_cell.length_c   1.000
_cell.angle_alpha   90.00
_cell.angle_beta   90.00
_cell.angle_gamma   90.00
#
_symmetry.space_group_name_H-M   'P 1'
#
loop_
_entity.id
_entity.type
_entity.pdbx_description
1 polymer ?
#
loop_
_entity_poly.entity_id
_entity_poly.type
_entity_poly.pdbx_seq_one_letter_code
_entity_poly.pdbx_strand_id
1 'polypeptide(L)'
;MYLRLSRLDEAEASYREALKFHKIANDVLGQGTDLHGLGKVHMERSQLEDARSMFEKALAMHKKAHAPVWQGLDQKQLNIVLSKMGKATQE
;
A
#
# COMPACT_ATOMS: atom_id res chain seq x y z
N MET A 1 22.60 -6.00 0.44
CA MET A 1 21.23 -6.25 0.96
C MET A 1 20.80 -5.18 1.98
N TYR A 2 21.66 -4.75 2.92
CA TYR A 2 21.37 -3.72 3.92
C TYR A 2 20.83 -2.38 3.39
N LEU A 3 21.42 -1.82 2.33
CA LEU A 3 20.98 -0.53 1.77
C LEU A 3 19.54 -0.54 1.25
N ARG A 4 19.08 -1.68 0.70
CA ARG A 4 17.69 -1.79 0.21
C ARG A 4 16.70 -1.82 1.36
N LEU A 5 17.01 -2.55 2.43
CA LEU A 5 16.15 -2.62 3.62
C LEU A 5 16.04 -1.26 4.32
N SER A 6 17.18 -0.57 4.50
CA SER A 6 17.21 0.80 5.04
C SER A 6 16.30 1.75 4.25
N ARG A 7 16.41 1.72 2.91
CA ARG A 7 15.57 2.56 2.04
C ARG A 7 14.07 2.23 2.15
N LEU A 8 13.73 0.98 2.41
CA LEU A 8 12.34 0.56 2.63
C LEU A 8 11.85 1.00 4.02
N ASP A 9 12.71 1.02 5.05
CA ASP A 9 12.37 1.54 6.39
C ASP A 9 12.08 3.04 6.32
N GLU A 10 12.96 3.78 5.64
CA GLU A 10 12.78 5.23 5.40
C GLU A 10 11.50 5.51 4.61
N ALA A 11 11.23 4.73 3.55
CA ALA A 11 10.00 4.88 2.77
C ALA A 11 8.75 4.59 3.61
N GLU A 12 8.76 3.54 4.44
CA GLU A 12 7.65 3.24 5.34
C GLU A 12 7.41 4.39 6.32
N ALA A 13 8.46 4.93 6.94
CA ALA A 13 8.38 6.05 7.86
C ALA A 13 7.78 7.29 7.17
N SER A 14 8.26 7.65 5.98
CA SER A 14 7.76 8.80 5.22
C SER A 14 6.27 8.65 4.86
N TYR A 15 5.84 7.47 4.40
CA TYR A 15 4.42 7.26 4.10
C TYR A 15 3.53 7.27 5.34
N ARG A 16 4.00 6.75 6.48
CA ARG A 16 3.25 6.81 7.75
C ARG A 16 3.11 8.24 8.26
N GLU A 17 4.15 9.05 8.11
CA GLU A 17 4.12 10.46 8.46
C GLU A 17 3.19 11.26 7.54
N ALA A 18 3.29 11.07 6.22
CA ALA A 18 2.37 11.66 5.25
C ALA A 18 0.91 11.27 5.56
N LEU A 19 0.66 10.00 5.87
CA LEU A 19 -0.67 9.51 6.23
C LEU A 19 -1.22 10.21 7.48
N LYS A 20 -0.37 10.52 8.45
CA LYS A 20 -0.76 11.28 9.65
C LYS A 20 -1.19 12.69 9.27
N PHE A 21 -0.43 13.38 8.41
CA PHE A 21 -0.78 14.72 7.97
C PHE A 21 -2.04 14.75 7.10
N HIS A 22 -2.19 13.84 6.14
CA HIS A 22 -3.41 13.74 5.32
C HIS A 22 -4.65 13.38 6.15
N LYS A 23 -4.51 12.61 7.23
CA LYS A 23 -5.60 12.39 8.21
C LYS A 23 -6.01 13.68 8.91
N ILE A 24 -5.04 14.47 9.40
CA ILE A 24 -5.31 15.76 10.06
C ILE A 24 -5.98 16.73 9.08
N ALA A 25 -5.52 16.75 7.83
CA ALA A 25 -6.08 17.59 6.77
C ALA A 25 -7.42 17.08 6.21
N ASN A 26 -7.89 15.91 6.64
CA ASN A 26 -9.03 15.19 6.03
C ASN A 26 -8.89 14.97 4.51
N ASP A 27 -7.67 14.90 4.00
CA ASP A 27 -7.39 14.58 2.61
C ASP A 27 -7.52 13.06 2.39
N VAL A 28 -8.68 12.64 1.90
CA VAL A 28 -8.99 11.23 1.68
C VAL A 28 -8.19 10.65 0.49
N LEU A 29 -7.90 11.47 -0.52
CA LEU A 29 -7.12 11.06 -1.69
C LEU A 29 -5.65 10.84 -1.30
N GLY A 30 -5.08 11.78 -0.54
CA GLY A 30 -3.74 11.67 0.03
C GLY A 30 -3.59 10.44 0.92
N GLN A 31 -4.55 10.20 1.82
CA GLN A 31 -4.57 8.99 2.65
C GLN A 31 -4.54 7.70 1.83
N GLY A 32 -5.32 7.63 0.74
CA GLY A 32 -5.30 6.47 -0.16
C GLY A 32 -3.96 6.28 -0.86
N THR A 33 -3.33 7.37 -1.28
CA THR A 33 -2.03 7.34 -1.96
C THR A 33 -0.92 6.86 -1.03
N ASP A 34 -0.91 7.31 0.23
CA ASP A 34 0.07 6.86 1.22
C ASP A 34 -0.11 5.38 1.56
N LEU A 35 -1.36 4.93 1.70
CA LEU A 35 -1.69 3.51 1.93
C LEU A 35 -1.24 2.64 0.75
N HIS A 36 -1.42 3.11 -0.48
CA HIS A 36 -0.91 2.43 -1.67
C HIS A 36 0.63 2.31 -1.63
N GLY A 37 1.31 3.40 -1.24
CA GLY A 37 2.76 3.43 -1.03
C GLY A 37 3.23 2.39 -0.01
N LEU A 38 2.58 2.34 1.15
CA LEU A 38 2.84 1.33 2.20
C LEU A 38 2.63 -0.09 1.69
N GLY A 39 1.58 -0.34 0.90
CA GLY A 39 1.34 -1.64 0.28
C GLY A 39 2.49 -2.10 -0.62
N LYS A 40 3.06 -1.17 -1.40
CA LYS A 40 4.24 -1.46 -2.23
C LYS A 40 5.48 -1.77 -1.39
N VAL A 41 5.71 -1.02 -0.30
CA VAL A 41 6.84 -1.25 0.61
C VAL A 41 6.75 -2.65 1.23
N HIS A 42 5.59 -3.04 1.75
CA HIS A 42 5.37 -4.38 2.29
C HIS A 42 5.52 -5.48 1.23
N MET A 43 5.07 -5.24 0.00
CA MET A 43 5.27 -6.17 -1.11
C MET A 43 6.77 -6.37 -1.43
N GLU A 44 7.58 -5.31 -1.37
CA GLU A 44 9.04 -5.42 -1.54
C GLU A 44 9.74 -6.16 -0.40
N ARG A 45 9.13 -6.19 0.80
CA ARG A 45 9.57 -6.95 1.97
C ARG A 45 9.06 -8.39 2.00
N SER A 46 8.32 -8.82 0.97
CA SER A 46 7.61 -10.11 0.94
C SER A 46 6.59 -10.29 2.08
N GLN A 47 6.12 -9.19 2.68
CA GLN A 47 5.06 -9.19 3.69
C GLN A 47 3.71 -9.08 2.98
N LEU A 48 3.25 -10.19 2.40
CA LEU A 48 2.13 -10.19 1.45
C LEU A 48 0.79 -9.88 2.13
N GLU A 49 0.57 -10.34 3.35
CA GLU A 49 -0.63 -10.08 4.16
C GLU A 49 -0.74 -8.59 4.52
N ASP A 50 0.37 -7.98 4.95
CA ASP A 50 0.43 -6.56 5.25
C ASP A 50 0.21 -5.72 3.98
N ALA A 51 0.85 -6.11 2.88
CA ALA A 51 0.67 -5.46 1.57
C ALA A 51 -0.81 -5.51 1.14
N ARG A 52 -1.45 -6.68 1.26
CA ARG A 52 -2.87 -6.86 0.99
C ARG A 52 -3.73 -5.92 1.83
N SER A 53 -3.51 -5.88 3.14
CA SER A 53 -4.27 -5.01 4.05
C SER A 53 -4.13 -3.54 3.67
N MET A 54 -2.93 -3.10 3.28
CA MET A 54 -2.69 -1.72 2.86
C MET A 54 -3.40 -1.39 1.54
N PHE A 55 -3.34 -2.27 0.53
CA PHE A 55 -4.04 -2.05 -0.74
C PHE A 55 -5.57 -2.07 -0.58
N GLU A 56 -6.13 -2.92 0.29
CA GLU A 56 -7.57 -2.92 0.59
C GLU A 56 -8.00 -1.59 1.25
N LYS A 57 -7.19 -1.05 2.17
CA LYS A 57 -7.44 0.26 2.80
C LYS A 57 -7.29 1.40 1.78
N ALA A 58 -6.28 1.35 0.91
CA ALA A 58 -6.09 2.32 -0.17
C ALA A 58 -7.32 2.36 -1.10
N LEU A 59 -7.79 1.19 -1.53
CA LEU A 59 -8.98 1.06 -2.37
C LEU A 59 -10.23 1.67 -1.69
N ALA A 60 -10.41 1.44 -0.39
CA ALA A 60 -11.51 2.03 0.35
C ALA A 60 -11.42 3.57 0.39
N MET A 61 -10.23 4.15 0.53
CA MET A 61 -10.03 5.60 0.48
C MET A 61 -10.25 6.16 -0.92
N HIS A 62 -9.70 5.54 -1.96
CA HIS A 62 -9.89 5.96 -3.35
C HIS A 62 -11.33 5.80 -3.87
N LYS A 63 -12.10 4.88 -3.29
CA LYS A 63 -13.57 4.82 -3.47
C LYS A 63 -14.26 6.02 -2.85
N LYS A 64 -13.94 6.35 -1.60
CA LYS A 64 -14.49 7.54 -0.92
C LYS A 64 -14.11 8.85 -1.61
N ALA A 65 -12.91 8.92 -2.18
CA ALA A 65 -12.44 10.07 -2.95
C ALA A 65 -12.94 10.11 -4.40
N HIS A 66 -13.80 9.18 -4.83
CA HIS A 66 -14.30 9.06 -6.21
C HIS A 66 -13.17 9.06 -7.27
N ALA A 67 -12.08 8.36 -6.99
CA ALA A 67 -10.86 8.35 -7.80
C ALA A 67 -10.70 7.04 -8.59
N PRO A 68 -11.33 6.88 -9.78
CA PRO A 68 -11.41 5.59 -10.49
C PRO A 68 -10.06 5.08 -11.00
N VAL A 69 -9.16 5.99 -11.40
CA VAL A 69 -7.80 5.61 -11.83
C VAL A 69 -7.07 4.91 -10.69
N TRP A 70 -7.13 5.50 -9.49
CA TRP A 70 -6.49 4.95 -8.30
C TRP A 70 -7.11 3.62 -7.86
N GLN A 71 -8.44 3.49 -7.94
CA GLN A 71 -9.12 2.21 -7.67
C GLN A 71 -8.62 1.09 -8.60
N GLY A 72 -8.43 1.38 -9.88
CA GLY A 72 -7.87 0.42 -10.84
C GLY A 72 -6.43 0.01 -10.48
N LEU A 73 -5.62 0.95 -10.01
CA LEU A 73 -4.25 0.67 -9.56
C LEU A 73 -4.24 -0.20 -8.31
N ASP A 74 -5.07 0.09 -7.31
CA ASP A 74 -5.18 -0.72 -6.10
C ASP A 74 -5.64 -2.14 -6.40
N GLN A 75 -6.66 -2.29 -7.25
CA GLN A 75 -7.17 -3.60 -7.65
C GLN A 75 -6.10 -4.42 -8.39
N LYS A 76 -5.32 -3.76 -9.27
CA LYS A 76 -4.20 -4.41 -9.95
C LYS A 76 -3.16 -4.92 -8.96
N GLN A 77 -2.77 -4.10 -7.99
CA GLN A 77 -1.79 -4.51 -6.97
C GLN A 77 -2.33 -5.62 -6.06
N LEU A 78 -3.61 -5.54 -5.67
CA LEU A 78 -4.25 -6.58 -4.88
C LEU A 78 -4.24 -7.93 -5.59
N ASN A 79 -4.55 -7.95 -6.89
CA ASN A 79 -4.48 -9.17 -7.70
C ASN A 79 -3.05 -9.75 -7.76
N ILE A 80 -2.03 -8.89 -7.88
CA ILE A 80 -0.62 -9.30 -7.85
C ILE A 80 -0.26 -9.93 -6.50
N VAL A 81 -0.66 -9.30 -5.38
CA VAL A 81 -0.41 -9.81 -4.04
C VAL A 81 -1.09 -11.15 -3.82
N LEU A 82 -2.37 -11.28 -4.18
CA LEU A 82 -3.12 -12.54 -4.05
C LEU A 82 -2.50 -13.66 -4.89
N SER A 83 -2.04 -13.36 -6.11
CA SER A 83 -1.32 -14.33 -6.94
C SER A 83 0.00 -14.80 -6.32
N LYS A 84 0.74 -13.89 -5.67
CA LYS A 84 1.98 -14.23 -4.94
C LYS A 84 1.69 -15.07 -3.70
N MET A 85 0.64 -14.75 -2.94
CA MET A 85 0.24 -15.52 -1.75
C MET A 85 -0.15 -16.96 -2.13
N GLY A 86 -0.94 -17.13 -3.21
CA GLY A 86 -1.35 -18.46 -3.67
C GLY A 86 -0.19 -19.33 -4.15
N LYS A 87 0.90 -18.73 -4.66
CA LYS A 87 2.13 -19.47 -5.01
C LYS A 87 2.94 -19.86 -3.78
N ALA A 88 3.01 -18.99 -2.77
CA ALA A 88 3.72 -19.26 -1.53
C ALA A 88 3.10 -20.39 -0.69
N THR A 89 1.79 -20.67 -0.87
CA THR A 89 1.10 -21.78 -0.20
C THR A 89 1.27 -23.15 -0.88
N GLN A 90 1.91 -23.19 -2.06
CA GLN A 90 2.10 -24.44 -2.84
C GLN A 90 3.51 -25.05 -2.72
N GLU A 91 4.38 -24.46 -1.89
CA GLU A 91 5.71 -25.00 -1.53
C GLU A 91 5.68 -25.61 -0.12
#